data_AF-A0A1F8JMT1-F1
#
_entry.id   AF-A0A1F8JMT1-F1
#
_cell.length_a   1.000
_cell.length_b   1.000
_cell.length_c   1.000
_cell.angle_alpha   90.00
_cell.angle_beta   90.00
_cell.angle_gamma   90.00
#
_symmetry.space_group_name_H-M   'P 1'
#
loop_
_entity.id
_entity.type
_entity.pdbx_description
1 polymer ?
#
loop_
_entity_poly.entity_id
_entity_poly.type
_entity_poly.pdbx_seq_one_letter_code
_entity_poly.pdbx_strand_id
1 'polypeptide(L)'
;MIRIWKTIFVLFLLSLFALGTIAWLYVKKAPDILSDALSRKLNVPVHVDKIDFSLNRITISGITVENLQTSILPNALTTHTLIIKAPLINFLKDNLFVDEISLDQIYLGLEFDEITSPKGNWTRLLENFYTRIDTYDKKESARTVSIAKLLLKNIQTDVVYKTKPKKIHTLPLIKEILLTNIQSHGGLPLDQIANSVLGQMLLTVFQKENLKNMLKELLNPANTLKQLLSPFKGLFSWDESSD
;
A
#
# COMPACT_ATOMS: atom_id res chain seq x y z
N MET A 1 10.88 49.04 27.29
CA MET A 1 9.96 47.88 27.26
C MET A 1 9.31 47.66 25.89
N ILE A 2 8.59 48.64 25.32
CA ILE A 2 7.88 48.50 24.02
C ILE A 2 8.79 48.07 22.85
N ARG A 3 10.03 48.60 22.77
CA ARG A 3 10.99 48.23 21.71
C ARG A 3 11.40 46.75 21.77
N ILE A 4 11.57 46.19 22.96
CA ILE A 4 11.97 44.78 23.16
C ILE A 4 10.84 43.84 22.70
N TRP A 5 9.59 44.14 23.05
CA TRP A 5 8.43 43.37 22.60
C TRP A 5 8.24 43.40 21.09
N LYS A 6 8.49 44.54 20.43
CA LYS A 6 8.48 44.63 18.96
C LYS A 6 9.53 43.72 18.33
N THR A 7 10.75 43.70 18.87
CA THR A 7 11.81 42.81 18.37
C THR A 7 11.46 41.34 18.57
N ILE A 8 10.95 40.96 19.75
CA ILE A 8 10.51 39.57 20.02
C ILE A 8 9.40 39.15 19.05
N PHE A 9 8.41 40.01 18.83
CA PHE A 9 7.31 39.73 17.91
C PHE A 9 7.78 39.55 16.46
N VAL A 10 8.69 40.41 15.98
CA VAL A 10 9.27 40.29 14.65
C VAL A 10 10.07 38.99 14.51
N LEU A 11 10.89 38.64 15.50
CA LEU A 11 11.65 37.38 15.50
C LEU A 11 10.72 36.15 15.50
N PHE A 12 9.63 36.21 16.25
CA PHE A 12 8.61 35.17 16.25
C PHE A 12 7.96 35.02 14.87
N LEU A 13 7.57 36.11 14.22
CA LEU A 13 7.01 36.07 12.86
C LEU A 13 8.01 35.53 11.83
N LEU A 14 9.29 35.93 11.91
CA LEU A 14 10.34 35.40 11.04
C LEU A 14 10.56 33.90 11.26
N SER A 15 10.49 33.43 12.50
CA SER A 15 10.57 32.01 12.83
C SER A 15 9.39 31.23 12.24
N LEU A 16 8.15 31.73 12.40
CA LEU A 16 6.97 31.11 11.78
C LEU A 16 7.07 31.07 10.25
N PHE A 17 7.55 32.15 9.63
CA PHE A 17 7.75 32.21 8.19
C PHE A 17 8.79 31.18 7.73
N ALA A 18 9.94 31.11 8.42
CA ALA A 18 10.98 30.13 8.13
C ALA A 18 10.45 28.69 8.25
N LEU A 19 9.73 28.37 9.33
CA LEU A 19 9.09 27.06 9.51
C LEU A 19 8.08 26.75 8.40
N GLY A 20 7.28 27.74 7.99
CA GLY A 20 6.35 27.61 6.88
C GLY A 20 7.03 27.29 5.55
N THR A 21 8.13 27.99 5.23
CA THR A 21 8.91 27.72 4.00
C THR A 21 9.55 26.33 4.02
N ILE A 22 10.10 25.91 5.16
CA ILE A 22 10.68 24.58 5.34
C ILE A 22 9.60 23.50 5.16
N ALA A 23 8.47 23.63 5.85
CA ALA A 23 7.34 22.70 5.72
C ALA A 23 6.86 22.59 4.27
N TRP A 24 6.75 23.71 3.55
CA TRP A 24 6.37 23.73 2.14
C TRP A 24 7.38 23.00 1.24
N LEU A 25 8.69 23.17 1.47
CA LEU A 25 9.73 22.45 0.74
C LEU A 25 9.66 20.93 0.99
N TYR A 26 9.36 20.50 2.22
CA TYR A 26 9.17 19.08 2.53
C TYR A 26 7.94 18.49 1.85
N VAL A 27 6.82 19.22 1.81
CA VAL A 27 5.61 18.78 1.11
C VAL A 27 5.88 18.58 -0.39
N LYS A 28 6.67 19.46 -1.01
CA LYS A 28 7.06 19.31 -2.43
C LYS A 28 7.89 18.06 -2.72
N LYS A 29 8.70 17.62 -1.76
CA LYS A 29 9.52 16.40 -1.87
C LYS A 29 8.80 15.14 -1.39
N ALA A 30 7.58 15.26 -0.87
CA ALA A 30 6.83 14.12 -0.37
C ALA A 30 6.63 12.99 -1.42
N PRO A 31 6.35 13.29 -2.72
CA PRO A 31 6.26 12.25 -3.74
C PRO A 31 7.58 11.47 -3.92
N ASP A 32 8.71 12.18 -4.01
CA ASP A 32 10.04 11.56 -4.14
C ASP A 32 10.39 10.71 -2.91
N ILE A 33 10.12 11.22 -1.71
CA ILE A 33 10.37 10.50 -0.46
C ILE A 33 9.54 9.22 -0.39
N LEU A 34 8.27 9.27 -0.79
CA LEU A 34 7.40 8.10 -0.81
C LEU A 34 7.85 7.10 -1.88
N SER A 35 8.18 7.58 -3.07
CA SER A 35 8.74 6.81 -4.20
C SER A 35 10.01 6.06 -3.77
N ASP A 36 10.96 6.75 -3.15
CA ASP A 36 12.21 6.18 -2.65
C ASP A 36 11.98 5.19 -1.50
N ALA A 37 11.05 5.47 -0.60
CA ALA A 37 10.72 4.59 0.51
C ALA A 37 10.11 3.28 -0.01
N LEU A 38 9.13 3.35 -0.91
CA LEU A 38 8.49 2.18 -1.50
C LEU A 38 9.44 1.42 -2.43
N SER A 39 10.23 2.13 -3.23
CA SER A 39 11.23 1.51 -4.13
C SER A 39 12.25 0.70 -3.35
N ARG A 40 12.76 1.26 -2.24
CA ARG A 40 13.68 0.54 -1.36
C ARG A 40 13.01 -0.69 -0.76
N LYS A 41 11.76 -0.61 -0.33
CA LYS A 41 11.04 -1.76 0.26
C LYS A 41 10.74 -2.86 -0.75
N LEU A 42 10.24 -2.52 -1.94
CA LEU A 42 9.85 -3.49 -2.97
C LEU A 42 11.04 -3.98 -3.81
N ASN A 43 12.17 -3.28 -3.75
CA ASN A 43 13.37 -3.53 -4.55
C ASN A 43 13.11 -3.47 -6.07
N VAL A 44 12.22 -2.56 -6.47
CA VAL A 44 11.88 -2.19 -7.85
C VAL A 44 11.59 -0.69 -7.88
N PRO A 45 11.72 0.00 -9.03
CA PRO A 45 11.34 1.39 -9.12
C PRO A 45 9.85 1.61 -8.82
N VAL A 46 9.57 2.62 -8.01
CA VAL A 46 8.23 3.11 -7.70
C VAL A 46 8.22 4.60 -7.97
N HIS A 47 7.24 5.06 -8.74
CA HIS A 47 7.03 6.47 -9.07
C HIS A 47 5.71 6.93 -8.48
N VAL A 48 5.71 8.13 -7.92
CA VAL A 48 4.53 8.83 -7.40
C VAL A 48 4.54 10.24 -8.00
N ASP A 49 3.53 10.57 -8.80
CA ASP A 49 3.52 11.87 -9.50
C ASP A 49 3.28 13.04 -8.54
N LYS A 50 2.30 12.89 -7.64
CA LYS A 50 1.87 14.00 -6.78
C LYS A 50 1.25 13.51 -5.47
N ILE A 51 1.48 14.27 -4.40
CA ILE A 51 0.78 14.12 -3.13
C ILE A 51 0.19 15.48 -2.73
N ASP A 52 -1.13 15.51 -2.57
CA ASP A 52 -1.88 16.66 -2.06
C ASP A 52 -2.38 16.37 -0.65
N PHE A 53 -2.09 17.29 0.27
CA PHE A 53 -2.51 17.21 1.66
C PHE A 53 -3.63 18.21 1.93
N SER A 54 -4.68 17.75 2.61
CA SER A 54 -5.73 18.57 3.19
C SER A 54 -6.06 18.08 4.60
N LEU A 55 -6.79 18.87 5.38
CA LEU A 55 -7.00 18.62 6.81
C LEU A 55 -7.60 17.24 7.15
N ASN A 56 -8.39 16.67 6.24
CA ASN A 56 -9.09 15.41 6.43
C ASN A 56 -8.87 14.41 5.28
N ARG A 57 -7.95 14.71 4.37
CA ARG A 57 -7.74 13.91 3.17
C ARG A 57 -6.32 14.06 2.64
N ILE A 58 -5.71 12.93 2.32
CA ILE A 58 -4.47 12.85 1.54
C ILE A 58 -4.85 12.26 0.17
N THR A 59 -4.41 12.91 -0.90
CA THR A 59 -4.62 12.43 -2.27
C THR A 59 -3.27 12.19 -2.91
N ILE A 60 -3.05 10.97 -3.39
CA ILE A 60 -1.83 10.56 -4.07
C ILE A 60 -2.23 10.25 -5.52
N SER A 61 -1.58 10.90 -6.47
CA SER A 61 -1.86 10.73 -7.90
C SER A 61 -0.71 10.00 -8.58
N GLY A 62 -1.05 9.13 -9.53
CA GLY A 62 -0.10 8.44 -10.40
C GLY A 62 0.91 7.60 -9.64
N ILE A 63 0.46 6.52 -9.03
CA ILE A 63 1.37 5.53 -8.42
C ILE A 63 1.68 4.49 -9.47
N THR A 64 2.95 4.28 -9.77
CA THR A 64 3.45 3.23 -10.65
C THR A 64 4.49 2.41 -9.91
N VAL A 65 4.25 1.11 -9.79
CA VAL A 65 5.22 0.13 -9.29
C VAL A 65 5.68 -0.68 -10.48
N GLU A 66 6.94 -0.48 -10.88
CA GLU A 66 7.55 -1.26 -11.94
C GLU A 66 7.68 -2.72 -11.51
N ASN A 67 7.79 -3.60 -12.50
CA ASN A 67 8.00 -5.01 -12.26
C ASN A 67 9.50 -5.32 -12.10
N LEU A 68 9.83 -6.55 -11.71
CA LEU A 68 11.22 -7.02 -11.66
C LEU A 68 11.84 -6.97 -13.07
N GLN A 69 13.16 -6.76 -13.20
CA GLN A 69 13.82 -6.71 -14.51
C GLN A 69 13.65 -7.99 -15.35
N THR A 70 13.35 -9.13 -14.71
CA THR A 70 13.13 -10.43 -15.38
C THR A 70 11.67 -10.68 -15.77
N SER A 71 10.80 -9.70 -15.54
CA SER A 71 9.37 -9.77 -15.81
C SER A 71 9.04 -9.40 -17.26
N ILE A 72 7.92 -9.91 -17.76
CA ILE A 72 7.40 -9.68 -19.11
C ILE A 72 6.53 -8.41 -19.16
N LEU A 73 5.69 -8.22 -18.15
CA LEU A 73 4.87 -7.05 -17.92
C LEU A 73 5.74 -5.94 -17.32
N PRO A 74 5.66 -4.70 -17.85
CA PRO A 74 6.52 -3.60 -17.40
C PRO A 74 6.19 -3.15 -15.96
N ASN A 75 4.92 -3.19 -15.58
CA ASN A 75 4.44 -2.71 -14.29
C ASN A 75 3.76 -3.84 -13.51
N ALA A 76 4.00 -3.88 -12.19
CA ALA A 76 3.28 -4.76 -11.28
C ALA A 76 1.95 -4.13 -10.83
N LEU A 77 1.96 -2.82 -10.55
CA LEU A 77 0.78 -2.06 -10.12
C LEU A 77 0.82 -0.67 -10.74
N THR A 78 -0.31 -0.19 -11.25
CA THR A 78 -0.51 1.27 -11.42
C THR A 78 -1.84 1.69 -10.82
N THR A 79 -1.93 2.91 -10.32
CA THR A 79 -3.22 3.54 -10.00
C THR A 79 -3.17 5.03 -10.31
N HIS A 80 -4.26 5.55 -10.89
CA HIS A 80 -4.39 6.96 -11.18
C HIS A 80 -4.54 7.79 -9.91
N THR A 81 -5.34 7.32 -8.95
CA THR A 81 -5.61 8.07 -7.73
C THR A 81 -5.81 7.15 -6.53
N LEU A 82 -5.08 7.45 -5.45
CA LEU A 82 -5.26 6.90 -4.11
C LEU A 82 -5.71 8.04 -3.18
N ILE A 83 -6.86 7.89 -2.53
CA ILE A 83 -7.39 8.86 -1.58
C ILE A 83 -7.45 8.20 -0.20
N ILE A 84 -6.87 8.85 0.80
CA ILE A 84 -6.93 8.44 2.20
C ILE A 84 -7.70 9.52 2.95
N LYS A 85 -8.92 9.19 3.40
CA LYS A 85 -9.76 10.07 4.22
C LYS A 85 -9.50 9.76 5.69
N ALA A 86 -8.83 10.68 6.36
CA ALA A 86 -8.58 10.63 7.80
C ALA A 86 -8.22 12.04 8.27
N PRO A 87 -8.73 12.52 9.41
CA PRO A 87 -8.26 13.73 10.05
C PRO A 87 -6.75 13.67 10.29
N LEU A 88 -5.98 14.69 9.90
CA LEU A 88 -4.51 14.70 10.06
C LEU A 88 -4.08 14.47 11.51
N ILE A 89 -4.87 14.94 12.47
CA ILE A 89 -4.61 14.74 13.90
C ILE A 89 -4.68 13.27 14.32
N ASN A 90 -5.36 12.40 13.58
CA ASN A 90 -5.42 10.97 13.87
C ASN A 90 -4.10 10.26 13.57
N PHE A 91 -3.25 10.78 12.67
CA PHE A 91 -1.92 10.21 12.40
C PHE A 91 -0.94 10.37 13.56
N LEU A 92 -1.25 11.25 14.53
CA LEU A 92 -0.46 11.46 15.74
C LEU A 92 -0.94 10.59 16.92
N LYS A 93 -2.10 9.93 16.79
CA LYS A 93 -2.66 9.07 17.84
C LYS A 93 -2.08 7.67 17.74
N ASP A 94 -2.08 6.95 18.86
CA ASP A 94 -1.64 5.55 18.88
C ASP A 94 -2.62 4.61 18.19
N ASN A 95 -3.92 4.95 18.20
CA ASN A 95 -4.92 4.31 17.36
C ASN A 95 -5.22 5.22 16.15
N LEU A 96 -4.69 4.84 14.99
CA LEU A 96 -4.94 5.51 13.73
C LEU A 96 -6.26 4.99 13.16
N PHE A 97 -7.28 5.84 13.18
CA PHE A 97 -8.54 5.59 12.49
C PHE A 97 -8.57 6.27 11.12
N VAL A 98 -8.79 5.47 10.08
CA VAL A 98 -8.91 5.88 8.68
C VAL A 98 -10.34 5.62 8.22
N ASP A 99 -11.06 6.67 7.84
CA ASP A 99 -12.47 6.58 7.45
C ASP A 99 -12.63 5.81 6.13
N GLU A 100 -11.80 6.15 5.14
CA GLU A 100 -11.83 5.53 3.82
C GLU A 100 -10.46 5.56 3.18
N ILE A 101 -10.08 4.45 2.57
CA ILE A 101 -9.01 4.37 1.58
C ILE A 101 -9.66 4.00 0.25
N SER A 102 -9.47 4.80 -0.79
CA SER A 102 -10.01 4.50 -2.11
C SER A 102 -8.95 4.57 -3.19
N LEU A 103 -8.87 3.54 -4.02
CA LEU A 103 -7.99 3.47 -5.19
C LEU A 103 -8.86 3.43 -6.45
N ASP A 104 -8.48 4.19 -7.48
CA ASP A 104 -9.20 4.24 -8.76
C ASP A 104 -8.27 4.05 -9.96
N GLN A 105 -8.84 3.54 -11.06
CA GLN A 105 -8.15 3.15 -12.30
C GLN A 105 -6.92 2.30 -11.99
N ILE A 106 -7.16 1.11 -11.45
CA ILE A 106 -6.11 0.21 -10.97
C ILE A 106 -5.71 -0.72 -12.11
N TYR A 107 -4.42 -0.79 -12.40
CA TYR A 107 -3.84 -1.86 -13.22
C TYR A 107 -3.05 -2.82 -12.34
N LEU A 108 -3.27 -4.11 -12.52
CA LEU A 108 -2.54 -5.16 -11.82
C LEU A 108 -1.88 -6.11 -12.81
N GLY A 109 -0.55 -6.10 -12.85
CA GLY A 109 0.26 -7.03 -13.62
C GLY A 109 0.62 -8.26 -12.80
N LEU A 110 0.13 -9.42 -13.20
CA LEU A 110 0.37 -10.71 -12.56
C LEU A 110 1.24 -11.59 -13.44
N GLU A 111 2.37 -12.04 -12.92
CA GLU A 111 3.23 -12.99 -13.61
C GLU A 111 3.48 -14.22 -12.78
N PHE A 112 3.48 -15.36 -13.46
CA PHE A 112 3.75 -16.67 -12.88
C PHE A 112 4.92 -17.32 -13.58
N ASP A 113 5.77 -18.00 -12.82
CA ASP A 113 6.88 -18.75 -13.40
C ASP A 113 6.34 -19.93 -14.23
N GLU A 114 5.29 -20.60 -13.76
CA GLU A 114 4.60 -21.72 -14.42
C GLU A 114 3.09 -21.68 -14.15
N ILE A 115 2.28 -22.42 -14.93
CA ILE A 115 0.80 -22.45 -14.80
C ILE A 115 0.36 -22.98 -13.43
N THR A 116 1.07 -23.98 -12.93
CA THR A 116 0.81 -24.61 -11.63
C THR A 116 1.61 -23.98 -10.51
N SER A 117 2.61 -23.14 -10.83
CA SER A 117 3.47 -22.52 -9.84
C SER A 117 2.79 -21.27 -9.28
N PRO A 118 2.72 -21.14 -7.95
CA PRO A 118 2.26 -19.92 -7.29
C PRO A 118 3.37 -18.89 -7.15
N LYS A 119 4.60 -19.22 -7.56
CA LYS A 119 5.71 -18.28 -7.58
C LYS A 119 5.57 -17.36 -8.78
N GLY A 120 5.65 -16.06 -8.49
CA GLY A 120 5.40 -15.02 -9.46
C GLY A 120 6.19 -13.74 -9.22
N ASN A 121 5.81 -12.68 -9.90
CA ASN A 121 6.33 -11.34 -9.60
C ASN A 121 5.92 -10.90 -8.19
N TRP A 122 4.63 -11.02 -7.85
CA TRP A 122 4.10 -10.57 -6.57
C TRP A 122 4.63 -11.35 -5.37
N THR A 123 4.91 -12.65 -5.51
CA THR A 123 5.58 -13.43 -4.46
C THR A 123 6.92 -12.79 -4.07
N ARG A 124 7.76 -12.50 -5.08
CA ARG A 124 9.09 -11.91 -4.89
C ARG A 124 9.02 -10.45 -4.40
N LEU A 125 8.08 -9.66 -4.93
CA LEU A 125 7.87 -8.27 -4.49
C LEU A 125 7.46 -8.21 -3.01
N LEU A 126 6.57 -9.10 -2.59
CA LEU A 126 6.16 -9.20 -1.19
C LEU A 126 7.32 -9.71 -0.31
N GLU A 127 8.05 -10.73 -0.73
CA GLU A 127 9.25 -11.20 -0.02
C GLU A 127 10.27 -10.07 0.21
N ASN A 128 10.54 -9.25 -0.81
CA ASN A 128 11.41 -8.07 -0.69
C ASN A 128 10.88 -7.08 0.35
N PHE A 129 9.56 -6.81 0.30
CA PHE A 129 8.89 -5.89 1.21
C PHE A 129 9.05 -6.33 2.67
N TYR A 130 8.81 -7.61 2.98
CA TYR A 130 8.87 -8.14 4.35
C TYR A 130 10.28 -8.27 4.89
N THR A 131 11.21 -8.77 4.09
CA THR A 131 12.61 -8.91 4.50
C THR A 131 13.18 -7.56 4.97
N ARG A 132 12.67 -6.45 4.41
CA ARG A 132 13.05 -5.09 4.77
C ARG A 132 12.23 -4.47 5.90
N ILE A 133 11.07 -5.02 6.25
CA ILE A 133 10.31 -4.60 7.43
C ILE A 133 10.89 -5.24 8.70
N ASP A 134 11.22 -6.53 8.65
CA ASP A 134 11.73 -7.26 9.82
C ASP A 134 13.11 -6.77 10.29
N THR A 135 13.86 -6.05 9.43
CA THR A 135 15.19 -5.52 9.74
C THR A 135 15.20 -4.19 10.48
N TYR A 136 14.07 -3.46 10.53
CA TYR A 136 13.94 -2.27 11.39
C TYR A 136 13.37 -2.71 12.73
N ASP A 137 14.15 -2.53 13.80
CA ASP A 137 13.86 -2.96 15.18
C ASP A 137 12.35 -3.03 15.47
N LYS A 138 11.86 -4.25 15.71
CA LYS A 138 10.56 -4.58 16.28
C LYS A 138 10.45 -4.01 17.70
N LYS A 139 10.56 -2.70 17.88
CA LYS A 139 9.90 -2.07 19.02
C LYS A 139 8.43 -2.37 18.82
N GLU A 140 7.86 -3.15 19.73
CA GLU A 140 6.43 -3.39 19.88
C GLU A 140 5.72 -2.04 20.01
N SER A 141 5.52 -1.39 18.88
CA SER A 141 4.66 -0.24 18.76
C SER A 141 3.26 -0.81 18.93
N ALA A 142 2.65 -0.57 20.08
CA ALA A 142 1.24 -0.90 20.39
C ALA A 142 0.24 -0.14 19.49
N ARG A 143 0.73 0.53 18.43
CA ARG A 143 -0.11 1.28 17.50
C ARG A 143 -0.97 0.35 16.68
N THR A 144 -2.24 0.71 16.63
CA THR A 144 -3.28 0.02 15.89
C THR A 144 -3.72 0.90 14.73
N VAL A 145 -3.98 0.29 13.58
CA VAL A 145 -4.57 0.97 12.43
C VAL A 145 -5.92 0.31 12.15
N SER A 146 -6.96 1.14 12.13
CA SER A 146 -8.32 0.73 11.76
C SER A 146 -8.75 1.49 10.52
N ILE A 147 -9.11 0.76 9.46
CA ILE A 147 -9.62 1.29 8.20
C ILE A 147 -11.10 0.90 8.12
N ALA A 148 -12.00 1.87 8.24
CA ALA A 148 -13.43 1.59 8.22
C ALA A 148 -13.89 1.12 6.83
N LYS A 149 -13.31 1.69 5.76
CA LYS A 149 -13.68 1.37 4.37
C LYS A 149 -12.47 1.34 3.44
N LEU A 150 -12.30 0.27 2.68
CA LEU A 150 -11.35 0.16 1.57
C LEU A 150 -12.13 -0.07 0.27
N LEU A 151 -11.98 0.85 -0.68
CA LEU A 151 -12.72 0.88 -1.93
C LEU A 151 -11.77 0.82 -3.13
N LEU A 152 -11.80 -0.27 -3.88
CA LEU A 152 -10.98 -0.45 -5.07
C LEU A 152 -11.88 -0.37 -6.30
N LYS A 153 -11.55 0.50 -7.26
CA LYS A 153 -12.38 0.75 -8.45
C LYS A 153 -11.60 0.55 -9.73
N ASN A 154 -12.33 0.09 -10.75
CA ASN A 154 -11.85 -0.03 -12.13
C ASN A 154 -10.52 -0.80 -12.21
N ILE A 155 -10.54 -2.06 -11.74
CA ILE A 155 -9.35 -2.90 -11.68
C ILE A 155 -9.23 -3.69 -12.98
N GLN A 156 -8.23 -3.34 -13.78
CA GLN A 156 -7.78 -4.08 -14.94
C GLN A 156 -6.63 -4.99 -14.54
N THR A 157 -6.73 -6.27 -14.87
CA THR A 157 -5.69 -7.25 -14.54
C THR A 157 -5.16 -7.90 -15.81
N ASP A 158 -3.84 -8.01 -15.92
CA ASP A 158 -3.17 -8.83 -16.92
C ASP A 158 -2.45 -9.99 -16.22
N VAL A 159 -2.56 -11.18 -16.81
CA VAL A 159 -1.89 -12.40 -16.37
C VAL A 159 -0.94 -12.90 -17.44
N VAL A 160 0.28 -13.25 -17.04
CA VAL A 160 1.27 -13.89 -17.91
C VAL A 160 1.88 -15.10 -17.20
N TYR A 161 2.02 -16.19 -17.94
CA TYR A 161 2.85 -17.32 -17.54
C TYR A 161 4.19 -17.23 -18.29
N LYS A 162 5.32 -17.36 -17.58
CA LYS A 162 6.66 -17.33 -18.19
C LYS A 162 6.97 -18.56 -19.02
N THR A 163 6.20 -19.64 -18.84
CA THR A 163 6.19 -20.83 -19.71
C THR A 163 5.76 -20.46 -21.12
N LYS A 164 6.27 -21.20 -22.13
CA LYS A 164 5.89 -20.96 -23.52
C LYS A 164 4.47 -21.51 -23.77
N PRO A 165 3.60 -20.79 -24.51
CA PRO A 165 3.80 -19.45 -25.08
C PRO A 165 3.61 -18.33 -24.04
N LYS A 166 4.48 -17.32 -24.09
CA LYS A 166 4.41 -16.11 -23.24
C LYS A 166 3.29 -15.17 -23.69
N LYS A 167 2.04 -15.61 -23.57
CA LYS A 167 0.87 -14.84 -23.97
C LYS A 167 0.35 -14.03 -22.78
N ILE A 168 0.05 -12.75 -23.04
CA ILE A 168 -0.63 -11.89 -22.08
C ILE A 168 -2.13 -12.18 -22.15
N HIS A 169 -2.70 -12.48 -20.99
CA HIS A 169 -4.12 -12.72 -20.79
C HIS A 169 -4.72 -11.57 -19.98
N THR A 170 -5.44 -10.70 -20.67
CA THR A 170 -6.18 -9.61 -20.04
C THR A 170 -7.48 -10.16 -19.48
N LEU A 171 -7.68 -10.01 -18.17
CA LEU A 171 -8.87 -10.47 -17.47
C LEU A 171 -10.00 -9.44 -17.57
N PRO A 172 -11.26 -9.83 -17.32
CA PRO A 172 -12.37 -8.90 -17.29
C PRO A 172 -12.17 -7.77 -16.27
N LEU A 173 -12.62 -6.57 -16.61
CA LEU A 173 -12.57 -5.42 -15.72
C LEU A 173 -13.43 -5.66 -14.47
N ILE A 174 -12.82 -5.56 -13.28
CA ILE A 174 -13.56 -5.57 -12.02
C ILE A 174 -13.93 -4.11 -11.68
N LYS A 175 -15.23 -3.80 -11.77
CA LYS A 175 -15.72 -2.43 -11.56
C LYS A 175 -15.45 -1.90 -10.17
N GLU A 176 -15.73 -2.70 -9.14
CA GLU A 176 -15.62 -2.26 -7.75
C GLU A 176 -15.41 -3.45 -6.80
N ILE A 177 -14.60 -3.23 -5.77
CA ILE A 177 -14.45 -4.08 -4.60
C ILE A 177 -14.56 -3.18 -3.37
N LEU A 178 -15.43 -3.54 -2.44
CA LEU A 178 -15.63 -2.85 -1.17
C LEU A 178 -15.29 -3.80 -0.02
N LEU A 179 -14.39 -3.35 0.85
CA LEU A 179 -14.01 -4.03 2.08
C LEU A 179 -14.23 -3.08 3.25
N THR A 180 -14.63 -3.63 4.39
CA THR A 180 -15.00 -2.85 5.57
C THR A 180 -14.31 -3.37 6.81
N ASN A 181 -14.05 -2.48 7.78
CA ASN A 181 -13.55 -2.81 9.11
C ASN A 181 -12.22 -3.58 9.10
N ILE A 182 -11.25 -3.10 8.33
CA ILE A 182 -9.91 -3.69 8.28
C ILE A 182 -9.11 -3.19 9.48
N GLN A 183 -8.59 -4.11 10.29
CA GLN A 183 -7.76 -3.79 11.43
C GLN A 183 -6.38 -4.40 11.28
N SER A 184 -5.37 -3.67 11.71
CA SER A 184 -3.99 -4.13 11.75
C SER A 184 -3.33 -3.70 13.06
N HIS A 185 -2.41 -4.53 13.53
CA HIS A 185 -1.70 -4.37 14.80
C HIS A 185 -0.20 -4.41 14.56
N GLY A 186 0.55 -3.49 15.19
CA GLY A 186 2.02 -3.52 15.24
C GLY A 186 2.73 -2.91 14.01
N GLY A 187 3.96 -2.43 14.24
CA GLY A 187 4.78 -1.80 13.19
C GLY A 187 4.37 -0.38 12.81
N LEU A 188 4.95 0.14 11.72
CA LEU A 188 4.68 1.51 11.24
C LEU A 188 3.30 1.58 10.55
N PRO A 189 2.49 2.63 10.81
CA PRO A 189 1.14 2.74 10.22
C PRO A 189 1.10 2.66 8.70
N LEU A 190 2.08 3.25 8.02
CA LEU A 190 2.16 3.20 6.55
C LEU A 190 2.33 1.77 6.04
N ASP A 191 3.12 0.96 6.74
CA ASP A 191 3.37 -0.44 6.37
C ASP A 191 2.12 -1.27 6.59
N GLN A 192 1.41 -1.03 7.70
CA GLN A 192 0.12 -1.66 7.97
C GLN A 192 -0.92 -1.33 6.89
N ILE A 193 -1.02 -0.07 6.48
CA ILE A 193 -1.93 0.36 5.41
C ILE A 193 -1.54 -0.30 4.09
N ALA A 194 -0.27 -0.22 3.70
CA ALA A 194 0.21 -0.81 2.45
C ALA A 194 -0.06 -2.31 2.40
N ASN A 195 0.24 -3.03 3.48
CA ASN A 195 -0.02 -4.47 3.60
C ASN A 195 -1.50 -4.81 3.53
N SER A 196 -2.33 -4.02 4.23
CA SER A 196 -3.79 -4.17 4.20
C SER A 196 -4.35 -4.00 2.81
N VAL A 197 -3.96 -2.92 2.13
CA VAL A 197 -4.48 -2.61 0.79
C VAL A 197 -3.99 -3.62 -0.24
N LEU A 198 -2.69 -3.89 -0.29
CA LEU A 198 -2.09 -4.80 -1.27
C LEU A 198 -2.56 -6.24 -1.07
N GLY A 199 -2.54 -6.73 0.17
CA GLY A 199 -2.96 -8.10 0.48
C GLY A 199 -4.42 -8.35 0.12
N GLN A 200 -5.31 -7.42 0.47
CA GLN A 200 -6.74 -7.53 0.16
C GLN A 200 -7.04 -7.42 -1.34
N MET A 201 -6.35 -6.53 -2.04
CA MET A 201 -6.48 -6.39 -3.49
C MET A 201 -6.07 -7.69 -4.21
N LEU A 202 -4.87 -8.21 -3.91
CA LEU A 202 -4.37 -9.44 -4.52
C LEU A 202 -5.30 -10.62 -4.23
N LEU A 203 -5.69 -10.78 -2.96
CA LEU A 203 -6.62 -11.83 -2.54
C LEU A 203 -7.93 -11.78 -3.33
N THR A 204 -8.55 -10.60 -3.41
CA THR A 204 -9.86 -10.48 -4.04
C THR A 204 -9.77 -10.70 -5.54
N VAL A 205 -8.71 -10.23 -6.20
CA VAL A 205 -8.47 -10.52 -7.63
C VAL A 205 -8.27 -12.02 -7.84
N PHE A 206 -7.45 -12.68 -7.03
CA PHE A 206 -7.24 -14.12 -7.16
C PHE A 206 -8.51 -14.95 -6.93
N GLN A 207 -9.36 -14.54 -5.98
CA GLN A 207 -10.64 -15.18 -5.73
C GLN A 207 -11.62 -15.00 -6.90
N LYS A 208 -11.77 -13.76 -7.40
CA LYS A 208 -12.69 -13.46 -8.50
C LYS A 208 -12.30 -14.14 -9.80
N GLU A 209 -11.01 -14.28 -10.05
CA GLU A 209 -10.47 -14.83 -11.31
C GLU A 209 -10.20 -16.34 -11.22
N ASN A 210 -10.69 -17.01 -10.17
CA ASN A 210 -10.55 -18.45 -9.94
C ASN A 210 -9.09 -18.95 -9.96
N LEU A 211 -8.16 -18.11 -9.50
CA LEU A 211 -6.73 -18.44 -9.36
C LEU A 211 -6.48 -19.24 -8.06
N LYS A 212 -7.34 -20.23 -7.79
CA LYS A 212 -7.41 -20.98 -6.52
C LYS A 212 -6.11 -21.68 -6.13
N ASN A 213 -5.39 -22.22 -7.12
CA ASN A 213 -4.12 -22.90 -6.90
C ASN A 213 -3.07 -21.95 -6.30
N MET A 214 -3.13 -20.67 -6.68
CA MET A 214 -2.23 -19.66 -6.15
C MET A 214 -2.65 -19.19 -4.76
N LEU A 215 -3.97 -19.02 -4.57
CA LEU A 215 -4.51 -18.64 -3.27
C LEU A 215 -4.07 -19.63 -2.18
N LYS A 216 -4.07 -20.94 -2.47
CA LYS A 216 -3.63 -21.97 -1.53
C LYS A 216 -2.19 -21.80 -1.05
N GLU A 217 -1.28 -21.38 -1.93
CA GLU A 217 0.13 -21.19 -1.53
C GLU A 217 0.37 -19.84 -0.85
N LEU A 218 -0.38 -18.81 -1.21
CA LEU A 218 -0.42 -17.53 -0.48
C LEU A 218 -0.97 -17.70 0.93
N LEU A 219 -1.87 -18.67 1.13
CA LEU A 219 -2.43 -19.03 2.43
C LEU A 219 -1.61 -20.10 3.17
N ASN A 220 -0.59 -20.70 2.53
CA ASN A 220 0.15 -21.81 3.13
C ASN A 220 0.91 -21.33 4.39
N PRO A 221 0.72 -21.99 5.54
CA PRO A 221 1.28 -21.56 6.81
C PRO A 221 2.81 -21.58 6.90
N ALA A 222 3.50 -22.26 5.98
CA ALA A 222 4.95 -22.29 5.89
C ALA A 222 5.54 -21.05 5.18
N ASN A 223 4.72 -20.24 4.51
CA ASN A 223 5.16 -19.06 3.76
C ASN A 223 5.06 -17.78 4.59
N THR A 224 6.02 -16.86 4.35
CA THR A 224 6.12 -15.50 4.91
C THR A 224 4.81 -14.70 4.78
N LEU A 225 3.96 -15.07 3.82
CA LEU A 225 2.65 -14.46 3.59
C LEU A 225 1.59 -14.79 4.65
N LYS A 226 1.73 -15.86 5.45
CA LYS A 226 0.86 -16.05 6.62
C LYS A 226 1.02 -14.89 7.62
N GLN A 227 2.23 -14.33 7.73
CA GLN A 227 2.44 -13.11 8.52
C GLN A 227 1.79 -11.90 7.83
N LEU A 228 1.81 -11.80 6.50
CA LEU A 228 1.10 -10.77 5.74
C LEU A 228 -0.41 -10.80 6.02
N LEU A 229 -1.00 -11.99 6.13
CA LEU A 229 -2.44 -12.15 6.36
C LEU A 229 -2.84 -12.28 7.84
N SER A 230 -1.87 -12.41 8.74
CA SER A 230 -2.12 -12.58 10.18
C SER A 230 -2.92 -11.44 10.84
N PRO A 231 -2.77 -10.15 10.46
CA PRO A 231 -3.61 -9.08 10.99
C PRO A 231 -5.07 -9.21 10.53
N PHE A 232 -5.34 -9.96 9.46
CA PHE A 232 -6.67 -10.10 8.86
C PHE A 232 -7.41 -11.36 9.27
N LYS A 233 -6.89 -12.19 10.18
CA LYS A 233 -7.57 -13.43 10.62
C LYS A 233 -9.03 -13.18 11.08
N GLY A 234 -9.34 -12.01 11.63
CA GLY A 234 -10.71 -11.66 12.07
C GLY A 234 -11.69 -11.32 10.93
N LEU A 235 -11.20 -10.97 9.74
CA LEU A 235 -12.04 -10.79 8.53
C LEU A 235 -12.29 -12.11 7.79
N PHE A 236 -11.62 -13.16 8.23
CA PHE A 236 -11.50 -14.43 7.54
C PHE A 236 -11.89 -15.56 8.50
N SER A 237 -13.11 -15.53 9.01
CA SER A 237 -13.78 -16.75 9.47
C SER A 237 -14.09 -17.60 8.24
N TRP A 238 -13.08 -18.29 7.71
CA TRP A 238 -13.33 -19.39 6.79
C TRP A 238 -13.96 -20.49 7.62
N ASP A 239 -15.16 -20.93 7.26
CA ASP A 239 -15.71 -22.20 7.72
C ASP A 239 -14.73 -23.28 7.28
N GLU A 240 -13.81 -23.67 8.15
CA GLU A 240 -13.04 -24.91 8.05
C GLU A 240 -13.93 -26.15 8.30
N SER A 241 -15.26 -25.98 8.36
CA SER A 241 -16.25 -27.03 8.65
C SER A 241 -16.97 -27.58 7.42
N SER A 242 -16.46 -27.37 6.22
CA SER A 242 -16.97 -28.04 5.02
C SER A 242 -15.93 -29.00 4.42
N ASP A 243 -15.54 -29.99 5.22
CA ASP A 243 -15.10 -31.31 4.78
C ASP A 243 -15.85 -32.37 5.60
#